data_AF-A0A1G5QL08-F1
#
_entry.id   AF-A0A1G5QL08-F1
#
_cell.length_a   1.000
_cell.length_b   1.000
_cell.length_c   1.000
_cell.angle_alpha   90.00
_cell.angle_beta   90.00
_cell.angle_gamma   90.00
#
_symmetry.space_group_name_H-M   'P 1'
#
loop_
_entity.id
_entity.type
_entity.pdbx_description
1 polymer ?
#
loop_
_entity_poly.entity_id
_entity_poly.type
_entity_poly.pdbx_seq_one_letter_code
_entity_poly.pdbx_strand_id
1 'polypeptide(L)'
;MRVGALPQNPTGLMGYSFNWSPAGVVNEYLNDCEVLENGEIKWVSPMEWIEKIVIDGIELEAFTTSGGLGTMCETYHGKVPNIDYKTMRYPGHVELMNFFFHELLMRDRKDEAGEILVNAKPPVEDDIVYVHVAAEGKHEGKL
;
A
#
# COMPACT_ATOMS: atom_id res chain seq x y z
N MET A 1 2.09 2.44 9.58
CA MET A 1 2.07 3.68 8.77
C MET A 1 1.19 3.45 7.56
N ARG A 2 0.38 4.44 7.15
CA ARG A 2 -0.43 4.38 5.94
C ARG A 2 -0.08 5.54 5.04
N VAL A 3 0.22 5.28 3.77
CA VAL A 3 0.58 6.33 2.79
C VAL A 3 -0.11 6.06 1.46
N GLY A 4 -0.60 7.09 0.78
CA GLY A 4 -1.11 6.96 -0.58
C GLY A 4 -1.05 8.27 -1.34
N ALA A 5 -0.43 8.25 -2.52
CA ALA A 5 -0.58 9.30 -3.51
C ALA A 5 -1.74 8.93 -4.43
N LEU A 6 -2.78 9.76 -4.47
CA LEU A 6 -4.05 9.48 -5.12
C LEU A 6 -4.55 10.71 -5.87
N PRO A 7 -5.09 10.53 -7.10
CA PRO A 7 -5.61 11.64 -7.88
C PRO A 7 -6.68 12.40 -7.09
N GLN A 8 -6.62 13.73 -7.10
CA GLN A 8 -7.59 14.58 -6.41
C GLN A 8 -9.02 14.35 -6.92
N ASN A 9 -9.15 14.07 -8.21
CA ASN A 9 -10.41 13.83 -8.90
C ASN A 9 -10.41 12.39 -9.46
N PRO A 10 -10.68 11.36 -8.63
CA PRO A 10 -10.63 9.98 -9.07
C PRO A 10 -11.69 9.67 -10.13
N THR A 11 -11.32 8.89 -11.15
CA THR A 11 -12.23 8.48 -12.22
C THR A 11 -12.19 6.97 -12.48
N GLY A 12 -13.35 6.41 -12.80
CA GLY A 12 -13.53 4.98 -13.05
C GLY A 12 -13.32 4.11 -11.80
N LEU A 13 -13.46 2.79 -11.97
CA LEU A 13 -13.48 1.84 -10.84
C LEU A 13 -12.16 1.78 -10.05
N MET A 14 -11.02 1.96 -10.72
CA MET A 14 -9.71 1.88 -10.07
C MET A 14 -9.35 3.13 -9.24
N GLY A 15 -9.99 4.27 -9.54
CA GLY A 15 -9.74 5.54 -8.85
C GLY A 15 -8.28 6.03 -8.82
N TYR A 16 -7.39 5.50 -9.67
CA TYR A 16 -5.95 5.68 -9.54
C TYR A 16 -5.32 6.28 -10.79
N SER A 17 -4.12 6.86 -10.65
CA SER A 17 -3.29 7.38 -11.74
C SER A 17 -1.83 7.04 -11.48
N PHE A 18 -1.12 6.53 -12.49
CA PHE A 18 0.29 6.10 -12.33
C PHE A 18 1.24 7.28 -12.51
N ASN A 19 1.41 8.08 -11.46
CA ASN A 19 2.33 9.24 -11.42
C ASN A 19 3.80 8.88 -11.18
N TRP A 20 4.05 7.64 -10.75
CA TRP A 20 5.37 7.12 -10.40
C TRP A 20 5.72 5.94 -11.30
N SER A 21 6.92 5.38 -11.12
CA SER A 21 7.37 4.20 -11.86
C SER A 21 6.32 3.07 -11.83
N PRO A 22 5.74 2.69 -12.99
CA PRO A 22 4.76 1.62 -13.09
C PRO A 22 5.34 0.28 -12.62
N ALA A 23 6.59 0.01 -12.97
CA ALA A 23 7.32 -1.15 -12.51
C ALA A 23 7.49 -1.16 -10.98
N GLY A 24 7.66 0.01 -10.36
CA GLY A 24 7.69 0.16 -8.91
C GLY A 24 6.37 -0.27 -8.27
N VAL A 25 5.26 0.29 -8.73
CA VAL A 25 3.92 -0.03 -8.23
C VAL A 25 3.56 -1.52 -8.46
N VAL A 26 3.92 -2.08 -9.61
CA VAL A 26 3.74 -3.52 -9.87
C VAL A 26 4.54 -4.36 -8.86
N ASN A 27 5.78 -3.98 -8.54
CA ASN A 27 6.57 -4.69 -7.55
C ASN A 27 6.01 -4.57 -6.13
N GLU A 28 5.45 -3.41 -5.76
CA GLU A 28 4.78 -3.19 -4.47
C GLU A 28 3.66 -4.22 -4.23
N TYR A 29 2.91 -4.57 -5.28
CA TYR A 29 1.80 -5.52 -5.24
C TYR A 29 2.20 -6.99 -5.39
N LEU A 30 3.44 -7.29 -5.77
CA LEU A 30 3.86 -8.67 -6.09
C LEU A 30 4.93 -9.23 -5.15
N ASN A 31 5.71 -8.38 -4.48
CA ASN A 31 6.73 -8.83 -3.54
C ASN A 31 6.16 -8.95 -2.14
N ASP A 32 6.69 -9.89 -1.36
CA ASP A 32 6.34 -10.04 0.05
C ASP A 32 6.68 -8.78 0.84
N CYS A 33 5.85 -8.51 1.85
CA CYS A 33 5.95 -7.36 2.72
C CYS A 33 6.62 -7.78 4.03
N GLU A 34 7.70 -7.11 4.41
CA GLU A 34 8.29 -7.27 5.73
C GLU A 34 7.43 -6.53 6.76
N VAL A 35 7.18 -7.15 7.91
CA VAL A 35 6.49 -6.53 9.06
C VAL A 35 7.18 -6.95 10.36
N LEU A 36 7.04 -6.14 11.40
CA LEU A 36 7.38 -6.54 12.77
C LEU A 36 6.06 -6.85 13.48
N GLU A 37 5.88 -8.09 13.94
CA GLU A 37 4.66 -8.51 14.63
C GLU A 37 5.01 -9.32 15.87
N ASN A 38 4.52 -8.90 17.03
CA ASN A 38 4.81 -9.50 18.33
C ASN A 38 6.32 -9.64 18.64
N GLY A 39 7.12 -8.67 18.16
CA GLY A 39 8.57 -8.63 18.36
C GLY A 39 9.38 -9.49 17.38
N GLU A 40 8.73 -10.15 16.41
CA GLU A 40 9.38 -10.97 15.39
C GLU A 40 9.21 -10.36 14.00
N ILE A 41 10.28 -10.38 13.21
CA ILE A 41 10.22 -9.99 11.79
C ILE A 41 9.54 -11.11 11.00
N LYS A 42 8.50 -10.77 10.26
CA LYS A 42 7.71 -11.69 9.44
C LYS A 42 7.57 -11.18 8.02
N TRP A 43 7.29 -12.12 7.12
CA TRP A 43 6.94 -11.86 5.74
C TRP A 43 5.46 -12.15 5.54
N VAL A 44 4.73 -11.18 5.01
CA VAL A 44 3.30 -11.30 4.71
C VAL A 44 3.06 -11.02 3.24
N SER A 45 2.04 -11.65 2.67
CA SER A 45 1.68 -11.41 1.28
C SER A 45 1.24 -9.95 1.08
N PRO A 46 1.51 -9.37 -0.11
CA PRO A 46 0.97 -8.08 -0.48
C PRO A 46 -0.56 -8.17 -0.69
N MET A 47 -1.23 -7.02 -0.70
CA MET A 47 -2.69 -6.91 -0.89
C MET A 47 -3.53 -7.63 0.18
N GLU A 48 -2.96 -7.82 1.37
CA GLU A 48 -3.58 -8.42 2.54
C GLU A 48 -3.85 -7.37 3.63
N TRP A 49 -4.48 -7.81 4.72
CA TRP A 49 -4.78 -6.99 5.91
C TRP A 49 -5.54 -5.71 5.55
N ILE A 50 -6.51 -5.86 4.65
CA ILE A 50 -7.33 -4.76 4.16
C ILE A 50 -8.04 -4.10 5.35
N GLU A 51 -7.84 -2.79 5.48
CA GLU A 51 -8.48 -1.97 6.49
C GLU A 51 -9.18 -0.79 5.82
N LYS A 52 -10.32 -0.39 6.38
CA LYS A 52 -10.99 0.84 6.02
C LYS A 52 -10.43 1.99 6.85
N ILE A 53 -10.05 3.08 6.20
CA ILE A 53 -9.60 4.31 6.85
C ILE A 53 -10.41 5.49 6.31
N VAL A 54 -10.72 6.45 7.17
CA VAL A 54 -11.43 7.68 6.80
C VAL A 54 -10.56 8.87 7.19
N ILE A 55 -10.20 9.71 6.22
CA ILE A 55 -9.39 10.92 6.42
C ILE A 55 -10.19 12.09 5.86
N ASP A 56 -10.49 13.07 6.71
CA ASP A 56 -11.26 14.28 6.34
C ASP A 56 -12.59 13.97 5.62
N GLY A 57 -13.25 12.89 6.02
CA GLY A 57 -14.51 12.43 5.43
C GLY A 57 -14.36 11.65 4.12
N ILE A 58 -13.14 11.48 3.60
CA ILE A 58 -12.84 10.62 2.46
C ILE A 58 -12.58 9.20 2.94
N GLU A 59 -13.35 8.26 2.41
CA GLU A 59 -13.17 6.82 2.66
C GLU A 59 -12.10 6.25 1.72
N LEU A 60 -11.15 5.53 2.32
CA LEU A 60 -10.05 4.86 1.64
C LEU A 60 -9.93 3.44 2.18
N GLU A 61 -9.27 2.59 1.40
CA GLU A 61 -8.79 1.28 1.83
C GLU A 61 -7.27 1.30 1.97
N ALA A 62 -6.74 0.61 2.96
CA ALA A 62 -5.30 0.40 3.11
C ALA A 62 -4.98 -1.09 3.20
N PHE A 63 -3.90 -1.51 2.56
CA PHE A 63 -3.48 -2.90 2.49
C PHE A 63 -1.95 -3.02 2.41
N THR A 64 -1.42 -4.19 2.75
CA THR A 64 0.02 -4.44 2.77
C THR A 64 0.63 -4.29 1.38
N THR A 65 1.75 -3.57 1.29
CA THR A 65 2.55 -3.44 0.07
C THR A 65 4.02 -3.42 0.44
N SER A 66 4.87 -3.99 -0.41
CA SER A 66 6.30 -4.09 -0.12
C SER A 66 7.02 -2.75 -0.23
N GLY A 67 8.24 -2.67 0.30
CA GLY A 67 9.15 -1.52 0.16
C GLY A 67 8.92 -0.35 1.11
N GLY A 68 7.71 -0.16 1.65
CA GLY A 68 7.37 1.03 2.44
C GLY A 68 8.04 1.16 3.81
N LEU A 69 8.51 0.05 4.42
CA LEU A 69 9.21 0.10 5.72
C LEU A 69 10.71 0.32 5.61
N GLY A 70 11.34 0.11 4.45
CA GLY A 70 12.80 0.21 4.31
C GLY A 70 13.52 -0.64 5.36
N THR A 71 14.30 0.01 6.24
CA THR A 71 15.08 -0.64 7.31
C THR A 71 14.39 -0.58 8.68
N MET A 72 13.13 -0.15 8.77
CA MET A 72 12.46 0.10 10.05
C MET A 72 12.31 -1.18 10.89
N CYS A 73 11.98 -2.32 10.29
CA CYS A 73 11.86 -3.58 11.03
C CYS A 73 13.17 -3.94 11.74
N GLU A 74 14.30 -3.88 11.04
CA GLU A 74 15.62 -4.09 11.62
C GLU A 74 15.97 -3.02 12.68
N THR A 75 15.75 -1.74 12.36
CA THR A 75 16.10 -0.61 13.23
C THR A 75 15.37 -0.64 14.58
N TYR A 76 14.13 -1.12 14.58
CA TYR A 76 13.25 -1.19 15.75
C TYR A 76 13.06 -2.61 16.30
N HIS A 77 13.75 -3.60 15.74
CA HIS A 77 13.73 -4.97 16.27
C HIS A 77 14.19 -4.99 17.73
N GLY A 78 13.39 -5.65 18.59
CA GLY A 78 13.61 -5.67 20.03
C GLY A 78 13.29 -4.35 20.78
N LYS A 79 12.85 -3.29 20.08
CA LYS A 79 12.45 -2.01 20.70
C LYS A 79 10.94 -1.82 20.76
N VAL A 80 10.22 -2.27 19.74
CA VAL A 80 8.75 -2.22 19.69
C VAL A 80 8.21 -3.58 19.26
N PRO A 81 6.98 -3.95 19.67
CA PRO A 81 6.41 -5.24 19.30
C PRO A 81 5.85 -5.26 17.88
N ASN A 82 5.34 -4.13 17.37
CA ASN A 82 4.58 -4.10 16.12
C ASN A 82 4.98 -2.90 15.24
N ILE A 83 5.23 -3.16 13.96
CA ILE A 83 5.40 -2.17 12.89
C ILE A 83 4.82 -2.75 11.60
N ASP A 84 3.89 -2.04 10.99
CA ASP A 84 3.34 -2.34 9.67
C ASP A 84 3.35 -1.10 8.75
N TYR A 85 3.42 -1.35 7.44
CA TYR A 85 3.19 -0.35 6.41
C TYR A 85 2.10 -0.83 5.47
N LYS A 86 1.20 0.09 5.13
CA LYS A 86 0.14 -0.14 4.16
C LYS A 86 0.03 1.02 3.20
N THR A 87 -0.28 0.70 1.97
CA THR A 87 -0.60 1.71 0.97
C THR A 87 -2.09 2.01 0.98
N MET A 88 -2.47 3.28 0.88
CA MET A 88 -3.85 3.73 0.75
C MET A 88 -4.27 3.85 -0.72
N ARG A 89 -5.49 3.41 -1.02
CA ARG A 89 -6.18 3.53 -2.31
C ARG A 89 -7.65 3.89 -2.10
N TYR A 90 -8.32 4.33 -3.16
CA TYR A 90 -9.77 4.45 -3.14
C TYR A 90 -10.43 3.07 -3.08
N PRO A 91 -11.63 2.95 -2.48
CA PRO A 91 -12.31 1.67 -2.30
C PRO A 91 -12.48 0.86 -3.59
N GLY A 92 -12.20 -0.45 -3.51
CA GLY A 92 -12.31 -1.40 -4.62
C GLY A 92 -11.04 -1.58 -5.44
N HIS A 93 -9.99 -0.79 -5.19
CA HIS A 93 -8.73 -0.89 -5.94
C HIS A 93 -8.03 -2.24 -5.72
N VAL A 94 -7.91 -2.69 -4.47
CA VAL A 94 -7.21 -3.92 -4.08
C VAL A 94 -7.89 -5.17 -4.64
N GLU A 95 -9.23 -5.16 -4.75
CA GLU A 95 -9.99 -6.23 -5.38
C GLU A 95 -9.66 -6.32 -6.88
N LEU A 96 -9.64 -5.17 -7.57
CA LEU A 96 -9.29 -5.11 -8.99
C LEU A 96 -7.83 -5.52 -9.25
N MET A 97 -6.90 -5.13 -8.37
CA MET A 97 -5.49 -5.54 -8.47
C MET A 97 -5.32 -7.04 -8.21
N ASN A 98 -6.05 -7.60 -7.23
CA ASN A 98 -6.07 -9.04 -7.00
C ASN A 98 -6.58 -9.81 -8.23
N PHE A 99 -7.72 -9.40 -8.78
CA PHE A 99 -8.24 -9.98 -10.03
C PHE A 99 -7.20 -9.91 -11.16
N PHE A 100 -6.62 -8.72 -11.37
CA PHE A 100 -5.67 -8.48 -12.45
C PHE A 100 -4.39 -9.32 -12.33
N PHE A 101 -3.77 -9.37 -11.15
CA PHE A 101 -2.51 -10.10 -10.98
C PHE A 101 -2.69 -11.60 -10.79
N HIS A 102 -3.76 -12.04 -10.11
CA HIS A 102 -3.95 -13.43 -9.72
C HIS A 102 -4.88 -14.21 -10.65
N GLU A 103 -6.03 -13.65 -11.05
CA GLU A 103 -6.96 -14.37 -11.92
C GLU A 103 -6.58 -14.27 -13.40
N LEU A 104 -6.11 -13.10 -13.83
CA LEU A 104 -5.57 -12.92 -15.19
C LEU A 104 -4.09 -13.32 -15.32
N LEU A 105 -3.45 -13.75 -14.22
CA LEU A 105 -2.05 -14.18 -14.17
C LEU A 105 -1.04 -13.12 -14.66
N MET A 106 -1.38 -11.83 -14.55
CA MET A 106 -0.49 -10.76 -14.99
C MET A 106 0.77 -10.63 -14.14
N ARG A 107 0.81 -11.26 -12.96
CA ARG A 107 2.03 -11.35 -12.12
C ARG A 107 3.22 -11.99 -12.84
N ASP A 108 2.95 -12.88 -13.80
CA ASP A 108 3.97 -13.57 -14.60
C ASP A 108 4.41 -12.74 -15.82
N ARG A 109 3.74 -11.60 -16.08
CA ARG A 109 3.93 -10.72 -17.25
C ARG A 109 4.07 -9.26 -16.79
N LYS A 110 5.01 -8.99 -15.88
CA LYS A 110 5.14 -7.70 -15.17
C LYS A 110 5.27 -6.48 -16.09
N ASP A 111 6.03 -6.58 -17.18
CA ASP A 111 6.23 -5.45 -18.10
C ASP A 111 4.92 -5.07 -18.79
N GLU A 112 4.22 -6.06 -19.33
CA GLU A 112 2.91 -5.86 -19.97
C GLU A 112 1.83 -5.44 -18.97
N ALA A 113 1.88 -5.97 -17.74
CA ALA A 113 1.02 -5.52 -16.67
C ALA A 113 1.18 -4.01 -16.42
N GLY A 114 2.44 -3.55 -16.34
CA GLY A 114 2.77 -2.13 -16.23
C GLY A 114 2.26 -1.31 -17.41
N GLU A 115 2.48 -1.76 -18.65
CA GLU A 115 2.00 -1.09 -19.86
C GLU A 115 0.47 -0.96 -19.89
N ILE A 116 -0.26 -2.04 -19.61
CA ILE A 116 -1.73 -2.04 -19.55
C ILE A 116 -2.22 -1.03 -18.51
N LEU A 117 -1.64 -1.06 -17.30
CA LEU A 117 -2.06 -0.21 -16.19
C LEU A 117 -1.82 1.29 -16.49
N VAL A 118 -0.66 1.64 -17.04
CA VAL A 118 -0.33 3.03 -17.42
C VAL A 118 -1.22 3.52 -18.55
N ASN A 119 -1.44 2.68 -19.57
CA ASN A 119 -2.32 3.03 -20.68
C ASN A 119 -3.76 3.24 -20.20
N ALA A 120 -4.24 2.42 -19.27
CA ALA A 120 -5.57 2.54 -18.70
C ALA A 120 -5.73 3.74 -17.75
N LYS A 121 -4.66 4.09 -17.03
CA LYS A 121 -4.63 5.13 -15.97
C LYS A 121 -3.38 6.01 -16.09
N PRO A 122 -3.34 6.89 -17.11
CA PRO A 122 -2.20 7.78 -17.33
C PRO A 122 -1.98 8.74 -16.14
N PRO A 123 -0.77 9.30 -16.01
CA PRO A 123 -0.45 10.25 -14.96
C PRO A 123 -1.31 11.52 -15.05
N VAL A 124 -1.52 12.16 -13.90
CA VAL A 124 -2.26 13.42 -13.74
C VAL A 124 -1.43 14.42 -12.95
N GLU A 125 -1.65 15.72 -13.17
CA GLU A 125 -0.95 16.79 -12.44
C GLU A 125 -1.53 17.02 -11.03
N ASP A 126 -2.85 16.88 -10.88
CA ASP A 126 -3.56 17.09 -9.62
C ASP A 126 -3.58 15.81 -8.77
N ASP A 127 -2.53 15.62 -7.99
CA ASP A 127 -2.35 14.48 -7.07
C ASP A 127 -2.32 14.94 -5.60
N ILE A 128 -2.89 14.13 -4.71
CA ILE A 128 -2.91 14.37 -3.27
C ILE A 128 -2.19 13.24 -2.56
N VAL A 129 -1.28 13.60 -1.65
CA VAL A 129 -0.59 12.64 -0.80
C VAL A 129 -1.25 12.58 0.57
N TYR A 130 -1.86 11.44 0.88
CA TYR A 130 -2.35 11.10 2.21
C TYR A 130 -1.25 10.41 3.00
N VAL A 131 -1.00 10.89 4.23
CA VAL A 131 -0.10 10.26 5.19
C VAL A 131 -0.80 10.15 6.52
N HIS A 132 -0.94 8.92 7.02
CA HIS A 132 -1.48 8.64 8.34
C HIS A 132 -0.48 7.79 9.15
N VAL A 133 0.00 8.37 10.25
CA VAL A 133 0.93 7.72 11.17
C VAL A 133 0.27 7.61 12.54
N ALA A 134 0.19 6.39 13.04
CA ALA A 134 -0.24 6.10 14.40
C ALA A 134 0.92 5.41 15.12
N ALA A 135 1.15 5.81 16.36
CA ALA A 135 2.10 5.20 17.27
C ALA A 135 1.45 5.09 18.65
N GLU A 136 1.61 3.94 19.28
CA GLU A 136 1.18 3.68 20.65
C GLU A 136 2.39 3.28 21.49
N GLY A 137 2.37 3.62 22.77
CA GLY A 137 3.49 3.34 23.66
C GLY A 137 3.21 3.84 25.07
N LYS A 138 3.97 3.33 26.04
CA LYS A 138 3.79 3.74 27.43
C LYS A 138 4.50 5.06 27.73
N HIS A 139 3.80 6.00 28.35
CA HIS A 139 4.37 7.21 28.93
C HIS A 139 4.08 7.24 30.43
N GLU A 140 5.13 7.32 31.26
CA GLU A 140 5.02 7.31 32.73
C GLU A 140 4.19 6.14 33.29
N GLY A 141 4.29 4.97 32.67
CA GLY A 141 3.57 3.76 33.08
C GLY A 141 2.12 3.68 32.63
N LYS A 142 1.60 4.70 31.92
CA LYS A 142 0.28 4.68 31.27
C LYS A 142 0.44 4.36 29.79
N LEU A 143 -0.49 3.58 29.23
CA LEU A 143 -0.60 3.39 27.79
C LEU A 143 -1.12 4.66 27.12
#